data_AF-A0A537RDH2-F1
#
_entry.id   AF-A0A537RDH2-F1
#
_cell.length_a   1.000
_cell.length_b   1.000
_cell.length_c   1.000
_cell.angle_alpha   90.00
_cell.angle_beta   90.00
_cell.angle_gamma   90.00
#
_symmetry.space_group_name_H-M   'P 1'
#
loop_
_entity.id
_entity.type
_entity.pdbx_description
1 polymer ?
#
loop_
_entity_poly.entity_id
_entity_poly.type
_entity_poly.pdbx_seq_one_letter_code
_entity_poly.pdbx_strand_id
1 'polypeptide(L)'
;WTPSLQQWRDRVMFLRRTLGDEWPDLSDAALAASATDWLVPALIGKTALGEFPREEFAQALQALLPWTLRRRLEAEAPSHFTAPTGSALPIDYAAPEGPRLAIRLQELFGLDRHPSIAAGRVPLVLELLSPAHRPVQVTRDLPGFWRGSYAAVKAEMKGRYP
;
A
#
# COMPACT_ATOMS: atom_id res chain seq x y z
N TRP A 1 -16.78 3.30 -1.97
CA TRP A 1 -15.43 3.02 -1.46
C TRP A 1 -15.23 3.58 -0.06
N THR A 2 -14.87 2.75 0.91
CA THR A 2 -14.22 3.21 2.15
C THR A 2 -12.70 3.31 1.90
N PRO A 3 -11.94 4.11 2.68
CA PRO A 3 -10.49 4.16 2.53
C PRO A 3 -9.82 2.79 2.67
N SER A 4 -10.29 1.95 3.60
CA SER A 4 -9.76 0.60 3.82
C SER A 4 -10.04 -0.35 2.64
N LEU A 5 -11.24 -0.28 2.05
CA LEU A 5 -11.58 -1.11 0.90
C LEU A 5 -10.83 -0.68 -0.36
N GLN A 6 -10.63 0.63 -0.54
CA GLN A 6 -9.81 1.17 -1.62
C GLN A 6 -8.37 0.67 -1.47
N GLN A 7 -7.76 0.81 -0.29
CA GLN A 7 -6.40 0.31 -0.04
C GLN A 7 -6.29 -1.20 -0.26
N TRP A 8 -7.28 -1.98 0.20
CA TRP A 8 -7.34 -3.42 -0.06
C TRP A 8 -7.36 -3.73 -1.56
N ARG A 9 -8.19 -3.02 -2.33
CA ARG A 9 -8.25 -3.16 -3.78
C ARG A 9 -6.93 -2.78 -4.46
N ASP A 10 -6.31 -1.69 -4.01
CA ASP A 10 -5.04 -1.21 -4.57
C ASP A 10 -3.91 -2.23 -4.36
N ARG A 11 -3.90 -2.93 -3.22
CA ARG A 11 -2.97 -4.04 -2.95
C ARG A 11 -3.17 -5.21 -3.92
N VAL A 12 -4.43 -5.61 -4.16
CA VAL A 12 -4.75 -6.68 -5.12
C VAL A 12 -4.34 -6.27 -6.54
N MET A 13 -4.68 -5.05 -6.94
CA MET A 13 -4.34 -4.53 -8.27
C MET A 13 -2.84 -4.34 -8.45
N PHE A 14 -2.11 -3.97 -7.39
CA PHE A 14 -0.65 -3.94 -7.41
C PHE A 14 -0.05 -5.32 -7.66
N LEU A 15 -0.53 -6.36 -6.96
CA LEU A 15 -0.05 -7.72 -7.16
C LEU A 15 -0.43 -8.25 -8.55
N ARG A 16 -1.62 -7.93 -9.08
CA ARG A 16 -1.98 -8.23 -10.48
C ARG A 16 -0.99 -7.63 -11.47
N ARG A 17 -0.67 -6.34 -11.35
CA ARG A 17 0.30 -5.68 -12.24
C ARG A 17 1.71 -6.26 -12.12
N THR A 18 2.08 -6.75 -10.94
CA THR A 18 3.45 -7.19 -10.64
C THR A 18 3.66 -8.69 -10.91
N LEU A 19 2.66 -9.51 -10.61
CA LEU A 19 2.73 -10.97 -10.58
C LEU A 19 1.87 -11.65 -11.65
N GLY A 20 1.00 -10.90 -12.32
CA GLY A 20 0.18 -11.36 -13.44
C GLY A 20 -1.23 -11.80 -13.06
N ASP A 21 -1.84 -12.54 -13.98
CA ASP A 21 -3.29 -12.78 -14.03
C ASP A 21 -3.85 -13.73 -12.98
N GLU A 22 -2.99 -14.34 -12.16
CA GLU A 22 -3.41 -15.06 -10.96
C GLU A 22 -4.25 -14.18 -10.03
N TRP A 23 -3.92 -12.89 -9.94
CA TRP A 23 -4.65 -11.93 -9.12
C TRP A 23 -5.83 -11.37 -9.91
N PRO A 24 -7.05 -11.32 -9.34
CA PRO A 24 -8.23 -10.90 -10.07
C PRO A 24 -8.14 -9.44 -10.52
N ASP A 25 -8.73 -9.15 -11.67
CA ASP A 25 -8.90 -7.77 -12.14
C ASP A 25 -10.04 -7.10 -11.39
N LEU A 26 -9.68 -6.20 -10.48
CA LEU A 26 -10.61 -5.38 -9.71
C LEU A 26 -10.59 -3.91 -10.18
N SER A 27 -10.16 -3.64 -11.41
CA SER A 27 -10.29 -2.31 -12.01
C SER A 27 -11.77 -1.90 -12.13
N ASP A 28 -12.05 -0.60 -12.16
CA ASP A 28 -13.43 -0.11 -12.32
C ASP A 28 -14.10 -0.69 -13.58
N ALA A 29 -13.34 -0.83 -14.67
CA ALA A 29 -13.83 -1.44 -15.92
C ALA A 29 -14.20 -2.92 -15.75
N ALA A 30 -13.33 -3.72 -15.13
CA ALA A 30 -13.59 -5.15 -14.90
C ALA A 30 -14.74 -5.38 -13.92
N LEU A 31 -14.82 -4.58 -12.85
CA LEU A 31 -15.89 -4.65 -11.86
C LEU A 31 -17.25 -4.26 -12.46
N ALA A 32 -17.28 -3.25 -13.32
CA ALA A 32 -18.49 -2.84 -14.02
C ALA A 32 -18.94 -3.91 -15.03
N ALA A 33 -18.01 -4.48 -15.79
CA ALA A 33 -18.31 -5.51 -16.79
C ALA A 33 -18.86 -6.81 -16.17
N SER A 34 -18.41 -7.17 -14.96
CA SER A 34 -18.83 -8.38 -14.23
C SER A 34 -19.88 -8.12 -13.15
N ALA A 35 -20.46 -6.91 -13.08
CA ALA A 35 -21.39 -6.51 -12.01
C ALA A 35 -22.58 -7.46 -11.87
N THR A 36 -23.06 -8.05 -12.97
CA THR A 36 -24.13 -9.06 -12.95
C THR A 36 -23.77 -10.29 -12.13
N ASP A 37 -22.49 -10.68 -12.08
CA ASP A 37 -22.06 -11.92 -11.44
C ASP A 37 -21.81 -11.74 -9.94
N TRP A 38 -21.28 -10.58 -9.53
CA TRP A 38 -20.82 -10.38 -8.15
C TRP A 38 -21.66 -9.37 -7.36
N LEU A 39 -22.19 -8.35 -8.03
CA LEU A 39 -22.93 -7.27 -7.36
C LEU A 39 -24.42 -7.57 -7.33
N VAL A 40 -25.02 -8.02 -8.43
CA VAL A 40 -26.47 -8.31 -8.49
C VAL A 40 -26.93 -9.30 -7.40
N PRO A 41 -26.21 -10.41 -7.11
CA PRO A 41 -26.59 -11.29 -6.00
C PRO A 41 -26.62 -10.59 -4.64
N ALA A 42 -25.72 -9.63 -4.41
CA ALA A 42 -25.69 -8.84 -3.17
C ALA A 42 -26.82 -7.79 -3.08
N LEU A 43 -27.48 -7.49 -4.19
CA LEU A 43 -28.59 -6.54 -4.28
C LEU A 43 -29.98 -7.20 -4.16
N ILE A 44 -30.06 -8.53 -4.04
CA ILE A 44 -31.35 -9.23 -3.93
C ILE A 44 -32.16 -8.68 -2.74
N GLY A 45 -33.41 -8.33 -2.99
CA GLY A 45 -34.34 -7.77 -1.99
C GLY A 45 -34.14 -6.28 -1.69
N LYS A 46 -33.19 -5.61 -2.34
CA LYS A 46 -32.92 -4.18 -2.17
C LYS A 46 -33.52 -3.38 -3.32
N THR A 47 -34.25 -2.34 -2.98
CA THR A 47 -34.98 -1.46 -3.92
C THR A 47 -34.50 -0.01 -3.87
N ALA A 48 -33.74 0.36 -2.84
CA ALA A 48 -33.13 1.69 -2.70
C ALA A 48 -31.64 1.60 -2.39
N LEU A 49 -30.87 2.62 -2.81
CA LEU A 49 -29.42 2.69 -2.58
C LEU A 49 -29.06 2.67 -1.08
N GLY A 50 -29.92 3.25 -0.23
CA GLY A 50 -29.74 3.26 1.22
C GLY A 50 -29.85 1.88 1.88
N GLU A 51 -30.42 0.89 1.19
CA GLU A 51 -30.55 -0.49 1.67
C GLU A 51 -29.30 -1.33 1.38
N PHE A 52 -28.31 -0.76 0.69
CA PHE A 52 -27.04 -1.42 0.39
C PHE A 52 -25.87 -0.72 1.11
N PRO A 53 -25.60 -1.09 2.38
CA PRO A 53 -24.58 -0.42 3.18
C PRO A 53 -23.17 -0.70 2.63
N ARG A 54 -22.24 0.19 3.00
CA ARG A 54 -20.83 0.11 2.58
C ARG A 54 -20.15 -1.21 2.98
N GLU A 55 -20.60 -1.81 4.08
CA GLU A 55 -20.06 -3.08 4.56
C GLU A 55 -20.49 -4.25 3.67
N GLU A 56 -21.75 -4.33 3.26
CA GLU A 56 -22.21 -5.36 2.32
C GLU A 56 -21.51 -5.22 0.96
N PHE A 57 -21.31 -3.98 0.48
CA PHE A 57 -20.48 -3.73 -0.72
C PHE A 57 -19.05 -4.24 -0.55
N ALA A 58 -18.42 -3.99 0.61
CA ALA A 58 -17.08 -4.47 0.90
C ALA A 58 -17.00 -5.99 0.92
N GLN A 59 -17.97 -6.66 1.55
CA GLN A 59 -18.05 -8.12 1.61
C GLN A 59 -18.22 -8.75 0.21
N ALA A 60 -19.14 -8.20 -0.60
CA ALA A 60 -19.35 -8.65 -1.97
C ALA A 60 -18.07 -8.51 -2.83
N LEU A 61 -17.38 -7.37 -2.71
CA LEU A 61 -16.12 -7.16 -3.43
C LEU A 61 -14.99 -8.07 -2.94
N GLN A 62 -14.85 -8.27 -1.64
CA GLN A 62 -13.81 -9.14 -1.06
C GLN A 62 -14.04 -10.63 -1.37
N ALA A 63 -15.29 -11.02 -1.64
CA ALA A 63 -15.62 -12.37 -2.11
C ALA A 63 -14.98 -12.69 -3.47
N LEU A 64 -14.65 -11.67 -4.29
CA LEU A 64 -13.96 -11.85 -5.57
C LEU A 64 -12.51 -12.32 -5.44
N LEU A 65 -11.89 -12.18 -4.26
CA LEU A 65 -10.52 -12.65 -4.04
C LEU A 65 -10.53 -14.09 -3.49
N PRO A 66 -10.02 -15.08 -4.25
CA PRO A 66 -9.93 -16.47 -3.81
C PRO A 66 -9.23 -16.60 -2.46
N TRP A 67 -9.71 -17.53 -1.63
CA TRP A 67 -9.21 -17.71 -0.27
C TRP A 67 -7.70 -17.96 -0.20
N THR A 68 -7.14 -18.71 -1.15
CA THR A 68 -5.70 -18.97 -1.28
C THR A 68 -4.88 -17.70 -1.50
N LEU A 69 -5.44 -16.72 -2.20
CA LEU A 69 -4.78 -15.43 -2.46
C LEU A 69 -4.91 -14.45 -1.29
N ARG A 70 -5.91 -14.61 -0.41
CA ARG A 70 -6.08 -13.72 0.77
C ARG A 70 -4.87 -13.75 1.69
N ARG A 71 -4.35 -14.94 2.02
CA ARG A 71 -3.15 -15.06 2.86
C ARG A 71 -1.91 -14.50 2.16
N ARG A 72 -1.83 -14.70 0.85
CA ARG A 72 -0.73 -14.17 0.04
C ARG A 72 -0.78 -12.65 -0.06
N LEU A 73 -1.97 -12.05 -0.10
CA LEU A 73 -2.12 -10.59 -0.12
C LEU A 73 -1.47 -9.96 1.11
N GLU A 74 -1.69 -10.54 2.28
CA GLU A 74 -1.09 -10.06 3.53
C GLU A 74 0.43 -10.22 3.57
N ALA A 75 0.98 -11.29 3.00
CA ALA A 75 2.42 -11.54 2.97
C ALA A 75 3.15 -10.76 1.86
N GLU A 76 2.56 -10.68 0.67
CA GLU A 76 3.19 -10.14 -0.54
C GLU A 76 2.93 -8.65 -0.73
N ALA A 77 1.80 -8.13 -0.25
CA ALA A 77 1.48 -6.71 -0.26
C ALA A 77 0.87 -6.31 1.09
N PRO A 78 1.65 -6.26 2.19
CA PRO A 78 1.11 -5.93 3.50
C PRO A 78 0.49 -4.53 3.52
N SER A 79 -0.53 -4.32 4.35
CA SER A 79 -1.16 -3.00 4.49
C SER A 79 -0.24 -1.97 5.15
N HIS A 80 0.68 -2.44 6.01
CA HIS A 80 1.60 -1.60 6.78
C HIS A 80 3.02 -2.19 6.74
N PHE A 81 4.01 -1.31 6.84
CA PHE A 81 5.39 -1.64 7.13
C PHE A 81 5.68 -1.41 8.62
N THR A 82 6.29 -2.39 9.27
CA THR A 82 6.77 -2.25 10.65
C THR A 82 8.21 -1.75 10.63
N ALA A 83 8.43 -0.53 11.11
CA ALA A 83 9.74 0.07 11.26
C ALA A 83 10.57 -0.63 12.35
N PRO A 84 11.91 -0.52 12.32
CA PRO A 84 12.80 -0.96 13.40
C PRO A 84 12.39 -0.49 14.81
N THR A 85 11.75 0.68 14.90
CA THR A 85 11.21 1.25 16.14
C THR A 85 9.95 0.54 16.67
N GLY A 86 9.36 -0.36 15.88
CA GLY A 86 8.08 -1.02 16.17
C GLY A 86 6.85 -0.27 15.65
N SER A 87 7.02 0.94 15.12
CA SER A 87 5.93 1.71 14.51
C SER A 87 5.41 1.03 13.25
N ALA A 88 4.08 0.94 13.10
CA ALA A 88 3.43 0.42 11.91
C ALA A 88 2.95 1.58 11.03
N LEU A 89 3.49 1.71 9.83
CA LEU A 89 3.18 2.80 8.90
C LEU A 89 2.47 2.25 7.66
N PRO A 90 1.39 2.90 7.19
CA PRO A 90 0.64 2.42 6.03
C PRO A 90 1.49 2.52 4.76
N ILE A 91 1.31 1.54 3.86
CA ILE A 91 1.91 1.56 2.53
C ILE A 91 0.86 2.07 1.54
N ASP A 92 1.23 3.07 0.74
CA ASP A 92 0.41 3.61 -0.34
C ASP A 92 0.69 2.85 -1.65
N TYR A 93 -0.27 2.02 -2.06
CA TYR A 93 -0.21 1.23 -3.29
C TYR A 93 -0.74 1.95 -4.53
N ALA A 94 -1.37 3.12 -4.35
CA ALA A 94 -1.91 3.94 -5.44
C ALA A 94 -0.88 4.93 -6.01
N ALA A 95 0.24 5.11 -5.32
CA ALA A 95 1.33 5.98 -5.77
C ALA A 95 1.84 5.59 -7.18
N PRO A 96 1.94 6.55 -8.13
CA PRO A 96 2.33 6.27 -9.52
C PRO A 96 3.72 5.67 -9.67
N GLU A 97 4.62 5.99 -8.74
CA GLU A 97 6.00 5.51 -8.74
C GLU A 97 6.15 4.13 -8.08
N GLY A 98 5.04 3.49 -7.70
CA GLY A 98 5.01 2.23 -6.98
C GLY A 98 4.79 2.40 -5.48
N PRO A 99 4.71 1.27 -4.74
CA PRO A 99 4.30 1.25 -3.34
C PRO A 99 5.16 2.17 -2.47
N ARG A 100 4.54 3.23 -1.96
CA ARG A 100 5.21 4.32 -1.25
C ARG A 100 5.04 4.18 0.26
N LEU A 101 6.11 4.47 0.98
CA LEU A 101 6.15 4.51 2.43
C LEU A 101 6.70 5.88 2.87
N ALA A 102 5.81 6.71 3.42
CA ALA A 102 6.20 7.96 4.05
C ALA A 102 6.66 7.64 5.49
N ILE A 103 7.93 7.85 5.78
CA ILE A 103 8.55 7.43 7.04
C ILE A 103 9.58 8.45 7.51
N ARG A 104 9.56 8.75 8.82
CA ARG A 104 10.54 9.65 9.40
C ARG A 104 11.92 8.99 9.40
N LEU A 105 12.93 9.79 9.07
CA LEU A 105 14.29 9.31 8.87
C LEU A 105 14.83 8.53 10.08
N GLN A 106 14.55 9.01 11.29
CA GLN A 106 15.00 8.38 12.52
C GLN A 106 14.37 7.02 12.80
N GLU A 107 13.21 6.70 12.20
CA GLU A 107 12.58 5.39 12.37
C GLU A 107 13.31 4.28 11.58
N LEU A 108 14.15 4.66 10.63
CA LEU A 108 14.97 3.75 9.82
C LEU A 108 16.39 3.57 10.36
N PHE A 109 16.77 4.21 11.47
CA PHE A 109 18.10 4.05 12.04
C PHE A 109 18.37 2.59 12.43
N GLY A 110 19.56 2.10 12.06
CA GLY A 110 19.94 0.70 12.22
C GLY A 110 19.45 -0.23 11.10
N LEU A 111 18.59 0.23 10.18
CA LEU A 111 18.18 -0.55 9.01
C LEU A 111 19.17 -0.38 7.86
N ASP A 112 19.93 -1.44 7.59
CA ASP A 112 20.97 -1.52 6.57
C ASP A 112 20.52 -2.20 5.27
N ARG A 113 19.30 -2.72 5.24
CA ARG A 113 18.67 -3.34 4.06
C ARG A 113 17.45 -2.54 3.63
N HIS A 114 17.34 -2.28 2.33
CA HIS A 114 16.18 -1.59 1.78
C HIS A 114 14.90 -2.45 1.91
N PRO A 115 13.80 -1.93 2.49
CA PRO A 115 12.51 -2.62 2.55
C PRO A 115 11.98 -2.98 1.16
N SER A 116 11.55 -4.23 0.99
CA SER A 116 10.96 -4.70 -0.26
C SER A 116 9.75 -5.59 0.02
N ILE A 117 8.78 -5.56 -0.88
CA ILE A 117 7.55 -6.36 -0.84
C ILE A 117 7.47 -7.28 -2.07
N ALA A 118 6.35 -7.96 -2.27
CA ALA A 118 6.14 -8.97 -3.31
C ALA A 118 7.24 -10.05 -3.29
N ALA A 119 7.52 -10.62 -2.11
CA ALA A 119 8.62 -11.57 -1.89
C ALA A 119 10.01 -11.01 -2.26
N GLY A 120 10.24 -9.72 -2.01
CA GLY A 120 11.54 -9.06 -2.26
C GLY A 120 11.74 -8.55 -3.68
N ARG A 121 10.72 -8.68 -4.56
CA ARG A 121 10.80 -8.27 -5.97
C ARG A 121 10.62 -6.77 -6.18
N VAL A 122 9.91 -6.10 -5.27
CA VAL A 122 9.58 -4.68 -5.43
C VAL A 122 10.11 -3.88 -4.24
N PRO A 123 11.14 -3.02 -4.43
CA PRO A 123 11.59 -2.11 -3.39
C PRO A 123 10.53 -1.06 -3.10
N LEU A 124 10.34 -0.72 -1.82
CA LEU A 124 9.43 0.36 -1.44
C LEU A 124 10.01 1.72 -1.86
N VAL A 125 9.15 2.61 -2.35
CA VAL A 125 9.53 4.01 -2.51
C VAL A 125 9.50 4.67 -1.15
N LEU A 126 10.66 4.93 -0.56
CA LEU A 126 10.76 5.60 0.74
C LEU A 126 10.70 7.10 0.53
N GLU A 127 9.61 7.72 0.98
CA GLU A 127 9.53 9.17 1.17
C GLU A 127 10.03 9.47 2.59
N LEU A 128 11.29 9.87 2.68
CA LEU A 128 11.97 10.16 3.93
C LEU A 128 11.50 11.52 4.45
N LEU A 129 11.03 11.53 5.69
CA LEU A 129 10.49 12.71 6.36
C LEU A 129 11.42 13.22 7.47
N SER A 130 11.40 14.52 7.69
CA SER A 130 12.01 15.16 8.86
C SER A 130 11.21 14.89 10.14
N PRO A 131 11.72 15.26 11.34
CA PRO A 131 10.96 15.18 12.58
C PRO A 131 9.61 15.92 12.52
N ALA A 132 9.51 16.99 11.73
CA ALA A 132 8.30 17.76 11.51
C ALA A 132 7.43 17.26 10.35
N HIS A 133 7.63 16.00 9.91
CA HIS A 133 6.87 15.35 8.83
C HIS A 133 6.97 16.06 7.47
N ARG A 134 8.06 16.79 7.22
CA ARG A 134 8.32 17.39 5.90
C ARG A 134 9.15 16.44 5.04
N PRO A 135 8.80 16.23 3.76
CA PRO A 135 9.63 15.44 2.85
C PRO A 135 11.03 16.03 2.74
N VAL A 136 12.06 15.19 2.82
CA VAL A 136 13.46 15.59 2.65
C VAL A 136 14.16 14.88 1.50
N GLN A 137 13.74 13.64 1.20
CA GLN A 137 14.33 12.83 0.14
C GLN A 137 13.35 11.73 -0.25
N VAL A 138 13.33 11.35 -1.52
CA VAL A 138 12.72 10.10 -1.99
C VAL A 138 13.83 9.14 -2.41
N THR A 139 13.75 7.87 -2.00
CA THR A 139 14.76 6.86 -2.38
C THR A 139 14.17 5.46 -2.57
N ARG A 140 14.75 4.70 -3.48
CA ARG A 140 14.59 3.23 -3.64
C ARG A 140 15.86 2.45 -3.27
N ASP A 141 16.87 3.14 -2.75
CA ASP A 141 18.14 2.58 -2.29
C ASP A 141 18.49 3.24 -0.94
N LEU A 142 18.05 2.60 0.14
CA LEU A 142 18.29 3.07 1.50
C LEU A 142 19.80 2.95 1.88
N PRO A 143 20.49 1.83 1.58
CA PRO A 143 21.94 1.74 1.78
C PRO A 143 22.76 2.79 1.01
N GLY A 144 22.38 3.07 -0.24
CA GLY A 144 22.99 4.15 -1.03
C GLY A 144 22.74 5.52 -0.43
N PHE A 145 21.51 5.78 0.02
CA PHE A 145 21.17 7.02 0.73
C PHE A 145 22.04 7.24 1.97
N TRP A 146 22.23 6.20 2.81
CA TRP A 146 23.06 6.28 4.01
C TRP A 146 24.52 6.62 3.72
N ARG A 147 25.09 6.01 2.67
CA ARG A 147 26.49 6.23 2.27
C ARG A 147 26.70 7.54 1.51
N GLY A 148 25.65 8.08 0.89
CA GLY A 148 25.69 9.28 0.06
C GLY A 148 25.01 10.48 0.71
N SER A 149 23.80 10.78 0.26
CA SER A 149 23.10 12.04 0.53
C SER A 149 22.71 12.27 2.00
N TYR A 150 22.76 11.25 2.86
CA TYR A 150 22.41 11.39 4.28
C TYR A 150 23.23 12.47 5.01
N ALA A 151 24.53 12.61 4.70
CA ALA A 151 25.38 13.60 5.37
C ALA A 151 24.88 15.05 5.14
N ALA A 152 24.46 15.36 3.91
CA ALA A 152 23.89 16.65 3.56
C ALA A 152 22.53 16.88 4.24
N VAL A 153 21.64 15.88 4.19
CA VAL A 153 20.32 15.92 4.86
C VAL A 153 20.48 16.14 6.37
N LYS A 154 21.42 15.44 7.01
CA LYS A 154 21.72 15.59 8.44
C LYS A 154 22.20 16.99 8.80
N ALA A 155 23.05 17.59 7.98
CA ALA A 155 23.55 18.95 8.20
C ALA A 155 22.41 19.98 8.12
N GLU A 156 21.52 19.85 7.14
CA GLU A 156 20.33 20.70 7.00
C GLU A 156 19.38 20.55 8.19
N MET A 157 19.12 19.31 8.61
CA MET A 157 18.25 19.02 9.76
C MET A 157 18.77 19.65 11.04
N LYS A 158 20.08 19.57 11.33
CA LYS A 158 20.67 20.18 12.53
C LYS A 158 20.49 21.70 12.59
N GLY A 159 20.45 22.37 11.43
CA GLY A 159 20.19 23.82 11.36
C GLY A 159 18.72 24.19 11.57
N ARG A 160 17.78 23.33 11.13
CA ARG A 160 16.33 23.58 11.20
C ARG A 160 15.65 23.01 12.45
N TYR A 161 16.24 21.98 13.06
CA TYR A 161 15.75 21.22 14.19
C TYR A 161 16.93 20.85 15.11
N PRO A 162 17.48 21.81 15.87
CA PRO A 162 18.64 21.58 16.74
C PRO A 162 18.35 20.62 17.90
#